data_AF-A0A2V9F979-F1
#
_entry.id   AF-A0A2V9F979-F1
#
_cell.length_a   1.000
_cell.length_b   1.000
_cell.length_c   1.000
_cell.angle_alpha   90.00
_cell.angle_beta   90.00
_cell.angle_gamma   90.00
#
_symmetry.space_group_name_H-M   'P 1'
#
loop_
_entity.id
_entity.type
_entity.pdbx_description
1 polymer ?
#
loop_
_entity_poly.entity_id
_entity_poly.type
_entity_poly.pdbx_seq_one_letter_code
_entity_poly.pdbx_strand_id
1 'polypeptide(L)'
;STGNTGTHVGNLWSSGGALLASATFTGESASGWQQVNFSNPVAITANTLYVASYHTTIGHYSVTGNYFATTGVDNAPLHAPVNSSSTPNGPYAYGSTSTFPRNTYNSANYWVDVVFNTSPH
;
A
#
# COMPACT_ATOMS: atom_id res chain seq x y z
N SER A 1 1.44 -0.20 15.03
CA SER A 1 0.85 0.86 15.87
C SER A 1 -0.20 0.23 16.76
N THR A 2 -0.18 0.51 18.05
CA THR A 2 -1.27 0.14 18.96
C THR A 2 -2.47 1.03 18.60
N GLY A 3 -3.60 0.46 18.19
CA GLY A 3 -4.81 1.22 17.87
C GLY A 3 -5.14 1.39 16.38
N ASN A 4 -4.32 0.91 15.45
CA ASN A 4 -4.78 0.68 14.07
C ASN A 4 -5.63 -0.60 14.02
N THR A 5 -6.76 -0.58 14.72
CA THR A 5 -7.63 -1.72 14.99
C THR A 5 -8.98 -1.50 14.35
N GLY A 6 -9.48 -2.45 13.58
CA GLY A 6 -10.72 -2.28 12.84
C GLY A 6 -10.54 -2.84 11.44
N THR A 7 -11.64 -2.93 10.69
CA THR A 7 -11.60 -3.52 9.36
C THR A 7 -10.81 -2.65 8.40
N HIS A 8 -9.74 -3.21 7.84
CA HIS A 8 -9.00 -2.60 6.75
C HIS A 8 -9.52 -3.04 5.39
N VAL A 9 -9.37 -2.17 4.39
CA VAL A 9 -9.58 -2.52 2.98
C VAL A 9 -8.28 -2.30 2.23
N GLY A 10 -7.62 -3.37 1.81
CA GLY A 10 -6.42 -3.33 0.97
C GLY A 10 -6.78 -3.11 -0.49
N ASN A 11 -5.98 -2.31 -1.20
CA ASN A 11 -6.21 -1.97 -2.60
C ASN A 11 -4.89 -1.95 -3.37
N LEU A 12 -4.95 -2.43 -4.60
CA LEU A 12 -3.89 -2.30 -5.59
C LEU A 12 -4.38 -1.44 -6.75
N TRP A 13 -3.60 -0.42 -7.10
CA TRP A 13 -3.93 0.55 -8.14
C TRP A 13 -2.84 0.61 -9.21
N SER A 14 -3.23 0.97 -10.43
CA SER A 14 -2.27 1.48 -11.41
C SER A 14 -1.73 2.84 -10.99
N SER A 15 -0.58 3.24 -11.51
CA SER A 15 -0.02 4.60 -11.28
C SER A 15 -0.94 5.73 -11.75
N GLY A 16 -1.83 5.47 -12.72
CA GLY A 16 -2.85 6.42 -13.19
C GLY A 16 -4.07 6.55 -12.26
N GLY A 17 -4.21 5.64 -11.29
CA GLY A 17 -5.31 5.63 -10.31
C GLY A 17 -6.48 4.72 -10.64
N ALA A 18 -6.31 3.77 -11.58
CA ALA A 18 -7.31 2.73 -11.81
C ALA A 18 -7.20 1.66 -10.72
N LEU A 19 -8.33 1.29 -10.10
CA LEU A 19 -8.38 0.20 -9.13
C LEU A 19 -8.23 -1.13 -9.87
N LEU A 20 -7.21 -1.91 -9.53
CA LEU A 20 -6.94 -3.21 -10.14
C LEU A 20 -7.53 -4.34 -9.31
N ALA A 21 -7.44 -4.23 -7.98
CA ALA A 21 -8.08 -5.15 -7.05
C ALA A 21 -8.28 -4.52 -5.67
N SER A 22 -9.23 -5.06 -4.92
CA SER A 22 -9.52 -4.70 -3.54
C SER A 22 -9.88 -5.94 -2.73
N ALA A 23 -9.50 -5.95 -1.45
CA ALA A 23 -9.85 -7.01 -0.52
C ALA A 23 -10.09 -6.43 0.87
N THR A 24 -11.12 -6.95 1.56
CA THR A 24 -11.41 -6.59 2.94
C THR A 24 -10.68 -7.56 3.87
N PHE A 25 -9.90 -7.03 4.80
CA PHE A 25 -9.24 -7.84 5.81
C PHE A 25 -10.28 -8.39 6.80
N THR A 26 -10.10 -9.65 7.21
CA THR A 26 -10.97 -10.33 8.18
C THR A 26 -10.14 -11.05 9.22
N GLY A 27 -10.59 -11.05 10.48
CA GLY A 27 -9.90 -11.76 11.56
C GLY A 27 -8.55 -11.16 11.95
N GLU A 28 -8.40 -9.84 11.81
CA GLU A 28 -7.15 -9.13 12.11
C GLU A 28 -6.79 -9.17 13.60
N SER A 29 -5.50 -9.14 13.90
CA SER A 29 -5.00 -9.00 15.27
C SER A 29 -4.76 -7.52 15.64
N ALA A 30 -4.60 -7.25 16.94
CA ALA A 30 -4.40 -5.90 17.44
C ALA A 30 -3.05 -5.25 17.02
N SER A 31 -2.08 -6.06 16.57
CA SER A 31 -0.74 -5.59 16.20
C SER A 31 0.00 -6.60 15.32
N GLY A 32 0.97 -6.11 14.55
CA GLY A 32 1.78 -6.93 13.63
C GLY A 32 1.26 -6.89 12.20
N TRP A 33 1.99 -7.52 11.29
CA TRP A 33 1.59 -7.62 9.89
C TRP A 33 0.30 -8.44 9.75
N GLN A 34 -0.65 -7.90 8.99
CA GLN A 34 -1.85 -8.60 8.55
C GLN A 34 -1.73 -8.85 7.05
N GLN A 35 -2.30 -9.96 6.58
CA GLN A 35 -2.34 -10.30 5.16
C GLN A 35 -3.76 -10.64 4.75
N VAL A 36 -4.14 -10.20 3.55
CA VAL A 36 -5.34 -10.63 2.84
C VAL A 36 -4.95 -10.92 1.39
N ASN A 37 -5.55 -11.95 0.80
CA ASN A 37 -5.35 -12.27 -0.62
C ASN A 37 -6.49 -11.67 -1.44
N PHE A 38 -6.20 -11.18 -2.64
CA PHE A 38 -7.25 -10.87 -3.61
C PHE A 38 -7.94 -12.16 -4.07
N SER A 39 -9.26 -12.12 -4.27
CA SER A 39 -10.02 -13.27 -4.79
C SER A 39 -9.54 -13.70 -6.17
N ASN A 40 -9.09 -12.73 -6.96
CA ASN A 40 -8.49 -12.92 -8.26
C ASN A 40 -7.10 -12.27 -8.23
N PRO A 41 -6.01 -13.05 -8.40
CA PRO A 41 -4.68 -12.48 -8.50
C PRO A 41 -4.59 -11.46 -9.64
N VAL A 42 -3.85 -10.37 -9.40
CA VAL A 42 -3.60 -9.35 -10.42
C VAL A 42 -2.26 -9.62 -11.08
N ALA A 43 -2.27 -9.88 -12.38
CA ALA A 43 -1.05 -9.91 -13.16
C ALA A 43 -0.49 -8.48 -13.28
N ILE A 44 0.78 -8.30 -12.93
CA ILE A 44 1.50 -7.04 -13.08
C ILE A 44 2.59 -7.16 -14.14
N THR A 45 2.93 -6.03 -14.76
CA THR A 45 4.03 -5.95 -15.73
C THR A 45 5.32 -5.55 -15.01
N ALA A 46 6.43 -6.20 -15.35
CA ALA A 46 7.74 -5.82 -14.83
C ALA A 46 8.07 -4.35 -15.17
N ASN A 47 8.90 -3.71 -14.35
CA ASN A 47 9.31 -2.31 -14.52
C ASN A 47 8.14 -1.30 -14.62
N THR A 48 7.01 -1.61 -13.99
CA THR A 48 5.82 -0.77 -13.98
C THR A 48 5.48 -0.36 -12.55
N LEU A 49 5.15 0.92 -12.34
CA LEU A 49 4.78 1.44 -11.02
C LEU A 49 3.31 1.14 -10.70
N TYR A 50 3.08 0.61 -9.51
CA TYR A 50 1.77 0.39 -8.92
C TYR A 50 1.73 1.02 -7.53
N VAL A 51 0.51 1.26 -7.04
CA VAL A 51 0.31 1.80 -5.68
C VAL A 51 -0.46 0.76 -4.87
N ALA A 52 0.14 0.33 -3.76
CA ALA A 52 -0.53 -0.43 -2.72
C ALA A 52 -1.01 0.52 -1.61
N SER A 53 -2.23 0.30 -1.10
CA SER A 53 -2.79 1.12 -0.02
C SER A 53 -3.73 0.28 0.83
N TYR A 54 -3.96 0.71 2.08
CA TYR A 54 -5.13 0.29 2.82
C TYR A 54 -5.96 1.50 3.23
N HIS A 55 -7.26 1.25 3.40
CA HIS A 55 -8.19 2.20 3.97
C HIS A 55 -8.66 1.71 5.34
N THR A 56 -8.87 2.66 6.25
CA THR A 56 -9.36 2.45 7.61
C THR A 56 -10.35 3.56 7.93
N THR A 57 -11.42 3.23 8.64
CA THR A 57 -12.48 4.18 9.02
C THR A 57 -12.32 4.71 10.45
N ILE A 58 -11.40 4.13 11.22
CA ILE A 58 -11.19 4.47 12.63
C ILE A 58 -10.19 5.61 12.85
N GLY A 59 -9.59 6.16 11.78
CA GLY A 59 -8.73 7.34 11.84
C GLY A 59 -7.32 7.12 12.41
N HIS A 60 -6.93 5.88 12.70
CA HIS A 60 -5.56 5.51 13.06
C HIS A 60 -4.91 4.74 11.92
N TYR A 61 -3.59 4.88 11.76
CA TYR A 61 -2.81 4.19 10.73
C TYR A 61 -1.35 4.04 11.17
N SER A 62 -0.65 3.06 10.62
CA SER A 62 0.80 2.93 10.77
C SER A 62 1.52 3.96 9.91
N VAL A 63 2.55 4.63 10.45
CA VAL A 63 3.34 5.60 9.69
C VAL A 63 4.76 5.74 10.23
N THR A 64 5.74 5.84 9.33
CA THR A 64 7.10 6.30 9.59
C THR A 64 7.43 7.44 8.63
N GLY A 65 7.67 8.64 9.15
CA GLY A 65 8.08 9.78 8.33
C GLY A 65 9.52 9.67 7.83
N ASN A 66 9.85 10.40 6.77
CA ASN A 66 11.16 10.48 6.12
C ASN A 66 11.71 9.13 5.59
N TYR A 67 10.91 8.07 5.58
CA TYR A 67 11.38 6.72 5.29
C TYR A 67 11.92 6.61 3.85
N PHE A 68 11.23 7.21 2.88
CA PHE A 68 11.62 7.22 1.47
C PHE A 68 12.28 8.55 1.04
N ALA A 69 12.82 9.33 1.99
CA ALA A 69 13.32 10.68 1.69
C ALA A 69 14.59 10.68 0.83
N THR A 70 15.49 9.71 1.04
CA THR A 70 16.79 9.66 0.37
C THR A 70 17.04 8.35 -0.37
N THR A 71 16.41 7.26 0.05
CA THR A 71 16.61 5.91 -0.51
C THR A 71 15.29 5.19 -0.72
N GLY A 72 15.25 4.33 -1.74
CA GLY A 72 14.19 3.32 -1.90
C GLY A 72 14.47 2.08 -1.04
N VAL A 73 13.58 1.10 -1.14
CA VAL A 73 13.71 -0.20 -0.48
C VAL A 73 13.52 -1.32 -1.50
N ASP A 74 14.46 -2.26 -1.53
CA ASP A 74 14.41 -3.44 -2.37
C ASP A 74 13.94 -4.66 -1.57
N ASN A 75 12.99 -5.39 -2.13
CA ASN A 75 12.59 -6.72 -1.68
C ASN A 75 12.31 -7.57 -2.92
N ALA A 76 13.38 -8.11 -3.51
CA ALA A 76 13.32 -8.71 -4.85
C ALA A 76 12.17 -9.75 -4.96
N PRO A 77 11.35 -9.67 -6.04
CA PRO A 77 11.56 -8.86 -7.24
C PRO A 77 10.92 -7.46 -7.19
N LEU A 78 10.41 -7.02 -6.03
CA LEU A 78 9.78 -5.72 -5.88
C LEU A 78 10.78 -4.65 -5.44
N HIS A 79 10.53 -3.42 -5.90
CA HIS A 79 11.27 -2.23 -5.53
C HIS A 79 10.30 -1.11 -5.17
N ALA A 80 10.44 -0.55 -3.97
CA ALA A 80 9.77 0.67 -3.55
C ALA A 80 10.70 1.87 -3.82
N PRO A 81 10.38 2.77 -4.77
CA PRO A 81 11.29 3.83 -5.17
C PRO A 81 11.49 4.89 -4.08
N VAL A 82 12.59 5.64 -4.18
CA VAL A 82 12.73 6.89 -3.42
C VAL A 82 11.57 7.84 -3.77
N ASN A 83 11.07 8.58 -2.77
CA ASN A 83 10.02 9.55 -3.02
C ASN A 83 10.55 10.70 -3.90
N SER A 84 9.90 10.94 -5.02
CA SER A 84 10.23 12.04 -5.93
C SER A 84 8.97 12.65 -6.55
N SER A 85 9.11 13.77 -7.27
CA SER A 85 7.98 14.38 -7.97
C SER A 85 7.45 13.52 -9.13
N SER A 86 8.28 12.68 -9.76
CA SER A 86 7.89 11.79 -10.85
C SER A 86 7.44 10.41 -10.36
N THR A 87 7.95 9.96 -9.22
CA THR A 87 7.60 8.69 -8.57
C THR A 87 7.28 8.92 -7.09
N PRO A 88 6.10 9.48 -6.78
CA PRO A 88 5.71 9.70 -5.39
C PRO A 88 5.70 8.39 -4.60
N ASN A 89 6.34 8.38 -3.43
CA ASN A 89 6.27 7.27 -2.48
C ASN A 89 5.88 7.79 -1.10
N GLY A 90 5.02 7.03 -0.41
CA GLY A 90 4.22 7.53 0.69
C GLY A 90 3.05 8.43 0.32
N PRO A 91 2.27 8.16 -0.75
CA PRO A 91 1.06 8.91 -0.99
C PRO A 91 -0.05 8.51 0.01
N TYR A 92 -0.93 9.44 0.33
CA TYR A 92 -2.11 9.22 1.17
C TYR A 92 -3.35 9.94 0.61
N ALA A 93 -4.52 9.55 1.14
CA ALA A 93 -5.77 10.28 0.97
C ALA A 93 -6.65 10.07 2.20
N TYR A 94 -7.45 11.08 2.52
CA TYR A 94 -8.51 11.00 3.53
C TYR A 94 -9.87 10.99 2.84
N GLY A 95 -10.81 10.24 3.42
CA GLY A 95 -12.18 10.12 2.92
C GLY A 95 -12.93 9.06 3.73
N SER A 96 -14.26 9.05 3.62
CA SER A 96 -15.11 8.02 4.23
C SER A 96 -15.10 6.69 3.48
N THR A 97 -14.52 6.67 2.27
CA THR A 97 -14.38 5.50 1.41
C THR A 97 -12.95 5.42 0.89
N SER A 98 -12.52 4.22 0.50
CA SER A 98 -11.24 4.03 -0.19
C SER A 98 -11.19 4.85 -1.49
N THR A 99 -10.06 5.50 -1.75
CA THR A 99 -9.81 6.30 -2.94
C THR A 99 -8.32 6.25 -3.29
N PHE A 100 -7.98 6.52 -4.55
CA PHE A 100 -6.59 6.55 -4.99
C PHE A 100 -5.81 7.66 -4.25
N PRO A 101 -4.70 7.34 -3.58
CA PRO A 101 -3.94 8.31 -2.81
C PRO A 101 -3.12 9.22 -3.73
N ARG A 102 -3.36 10.54 -3.64
CA ARG A 102 -2.66 11.56 -4.46
C ARG A 102 -1.85 12.56 -3.64
N ASN A 103 -2.14 12.70 -2.34
CA ASN A 103 -1.45 13.66 -1.49
C ASN A 103 -0.14 13.05 -1.02
N THR A 104 0.91 13.87 -0.89
CA THR A 104 2.20 13.44 -0.34
C THR A 104 2.53 14.26 0.89
N TYR A 105 3.18 13.62 1.86
CA TYR A 105 3.70 14.33 3.02
C TYR A 105 4.88 13.55 3.59
N ASN A 106 5.99 14.25 3.82
CA ASN A 106 7.11 13.76 4.61
C ASN A 106 7.68 12.40 4.15
N SER A 107 7.66 12.09 2.85
CA SER A 107 8.21 10.85 2.26
C SER A 107 7.91 9.58 3.08
N ALA A 108 6.66 9.46 3.52
CA ALA A 108 6.28 8.54 4.59
C ALA A 108 6.17 7.08 4.12
N ASN A 109 6.36 6.13 5.03
CA ASN A 109 5.98 4.74 4.82
C ASN A 109 4.77 4.41 5.72
N TYR A 110 3.67 3.98 5.11
CA TYR A 110 2.43 3.60 5.82
C TYR A 110 2.36 2.11 6.17
N TRP A 111 3.46 1.38 5.97
CA TRP A 111 3.61 -0.05 6.25
C TRP A 111 2.58 -0.90 5.51
N VAL A 112 2.49 -0.67 4.21
CA VAL A 112 1.69 -1.46 3.26
C VAL A 112 2.63 -2.07 2.26
N ASP A 113 2.47 -3.37 2.01
CA ASP A 113 3.21 -4.10 1.01
C ASP A 113 2.29 -5.10 0.31
N VAL A 114 2.76 -5.68 -0.80
CA VAL A 114 2.04 -6.70 -1.56
C VAL A 114 2.77 -8.04 -1.45
N VAL A 115 1.99 -9.12 -1.32
CA VAL A 115 2.53 -10.45 -1.52
C VAL A 115 2.58 -10.71 -3.02
N PHE A 116 3.80 -10.88 -3.54
CA PHE A 116 4.02 -11.19 -4.95
C PHE A 116 4.50 -12.63 -5.13
N ASN A 117 3.87 -13.36 -6.05
CA ASN A 117 4.22 -14.73 -6.38
C ASN A 117 4.77 -14.80 -7.80
N THR A 118 5.98 -15.33 -7.96
CA THR A 118 6.68 -15.51 -9.24
C THR A 118 6.49 -16.90 -9.86
N SER A 119 5.80 -17.81 -9.18
CA SER A 119 5.55 -19.15 -9.72
C SER A 119 4.72 -19.04 -11.01
N PRO A 120 5.16 -19.70 -12.11
CA PRO A 120 4.34 -19.79 -13.31
C PRO A 120 3.01 -20.48 -12.97
N HIS A 121 1.94 -19.97 -13.58
CA HIS A 121 0.62 -20.60 -13.54
C HIS A 121 0.65 -22.02 -14.10
#